data_AF-A0A2Z6R4L3-F1
#
_entry.id   AF-A0A2Z6R4L3-F1
#
_cell.length_a   1.000
_cell.length_b   1.000
_cell.length_c   1.000
_cell.angle_alpha   90.00
_cell.angle_beta   90.00
_cell.angle_gamma   90.00
#
_symmetry.space_group_name_H-M   'P 1'
#
loop_
_entity.id
_entity.type
_entity.pdbx_description
1 polymer ?
#
loop_
_entity_poly.entity_id
_entity_poly.type
_entity_poly.pdbx_seq_one_letter_code
_entity_poly.pdbx_strand_id
1 'polypeptide(L)'
;MATGRKMYLILYLKSGQGWGKGIITDFIQRYVLGTQLVYKTSDPQTILGSFNGQLLGKVLLLLEEMPTEKSQWNSLYRALKDKVTSDTIEIP
;
A
#
# COMPACT_ATOMS: atom_id res chain seq x y z
N MET A 1 9.33 0.12 16.48
CA MET A 1 8.37 1.23 16.27
C MET A 1 9.01 2.26 15.35
N ALA A 2 8.44 2.53 14.19
CA ALA A 2 8.95 3.52 13.25
C ALA A 2 7.99 4.72 13.17
N THR A 3 8.52 5.94 13.29
CA THR A 3 7.74 7.19 13.25
C THR A 3 8.02 7.89 11.92
N GLY A 4 7.06 7.88 11.00
CA GLY A 4 7.15 8.60 9.73
C GLY A 4 6.16 9.76 9.73
N ARG A 5 6.48 10.87 9.05
CA ARG A 5 5.52 11.94 8.72
C ARG A 5 4.53 11.42 7.68
N LYS A 6 3.69 10.48 8.09
CA LYS A 6 2.75 9.77 7.22
C LYS A 6 1.71 10.75 6.70
N MET A 7 1.34 10.63 5.42
CA MET A 7 0.43 11.58 4.78
C MET A 7 -1.06 11.34 5.08
N TYR A 8 -1.42 10.43 6.00
CA TYR A 8 -2.82 10.06 6.31
C TYR A 8 -3.73 9.88 5.07
N LEU A 9 -3.15 9.45 3.94
CA LEU A 9 -3.79 9.43 2.63
C LEU A 9 -3.72 8.02 2.03
N ILE A 10 -4.84 7.61 1.41
CA ILE A 10 -4.91 6.44 0.52
C ILE A 10 -5.34 6.94 -0.85
N LEU A 11 -4.55 6.65 -1.88
CA LEU A 11 -4.94 6.87 -3.28
C LEU A 11 -5.49 5.57 -3.86
N TYR A 12 -6.75 5.57 -4.29
CA TYR A 12 -7.41 4.40 -4.88
C TYR A 12 -7.74 4.65 -6.35
N LEU A 13 -7.05 3.93 -7.24
CA LEU A 13 -7.26 4.01 -8.69
C LEU A 13 -8.09 2.80 -9.14
N LYS A 14 -9.36 3.02 -9.50
CA LYS A 14 -10.27 1.96 -9.96
C LYS A 14 -10.77 2.22 -11.38
N SER A 15 -10.44 1.32 -12.30
CA SER A 15 -10.93 1.31 -13.69
C SER A 15 -10.65 -0.07 -14.30
N GLY A 16 -11.11 -0.33 -15.54
CA GLY A 16 -10.79 -1.56 -16.26
C GLY A 16 -9.30 -1.72 -16.58
N GLN A 17 -8.90 -2.89 -17.11
CA GLN A 17 -7.54 -3.10 -17.61
C GLN A 17 -7.27 -2.20 -18.84
N GLY A 18 -6.03 -1.76 -19.03
CA GLY A 18 -5.63 -0.93 -20.18
C GLY A 18 -5.83 0.58 -20.03
N TRP A 19 -6.40 1.05 -18.92
CA TRP A 19 -6.66 2.48 -18.65
C TRP A 19 -5.44 3.28 -18.15
N GLY A 20 -4.23 2.71 -18.23
CA GLY A 20 -3.00 3.42 -17.84
C GLY A 20 -2.79 3.64 -16.34
N LYS A 21 -3.56 2.99 -15.45
CA LYS A 21 -3.34 3.10 -13.99
C LYS A 21 -1.90 2.77 -13.58
N GLY A 22 -1.32 1.74 -14.20
CA GLY A 22 0.06 1.32 -13.96
C GLY A 22 1.10 2.38 -14.34
N ILE A 23 0.79 3.27 -15.30
CA ILE A 23 1.70 4.35 -15.71
C ILE A 23 1.91 5.33 -14.55
N ILE A 24 0.83 5.65 -13.81
CA ILE A 24 0.90 6.58 -12.67
C ILE A 24 1.76 5.97 -11.56
N THR A 25 1.53 4.69 -11.24
CA THR A 25 2.24 4.00 -10.16
C THR A 25 3.71 3.75 -10.53
N ASP A 26 3.99 3.36 -11.78
CA ASP A 26 5.35 3.24 -12.31
C ASP A 26 6.09 4.58 -12.33
N PHE A 27 5.41 5.69 -12.69
CA PHE A 27 6.01 7.02 -12.66
C PHE A 27 6.48 7.39 -11.26
N ILE A 28 5.59 7.25 -10.27
CA ILE A 28 5.90 7.54 -8.86
C ILE A 28 7.04 6.65 -8.36
N GLN A 29 6.99 5.35 -8.65
CA GLN A 29 8.01 4.40 -8.20
C GLN A 29 9.38 4.66 -8.82
N ARG A 30 9.45 4.82 -10.14
CA ARG A 30 10.73 4.82 -10.87
C ARG A 30 11.37 6.20 -10.95
N TYR A 31 10.57 7.25 -11.06
CA TYR A 31 11.06 8.60 -11.36
C TYR A 31 10.89 9.60 -10.21
N VAL A 32 10.02 9.33 -9.23
CA VAL A 32 9.81 10.24 -8.09
C VAL A 32 10.50 9.73 -6.82
N LEU A 33 10.21 8.48 -6.41
CA LEU A 33 10.69 7.95 -5.13
C LEU A 33 11.92 7.04 -5.27
N GLY A 34 12.05 6.34 -6.39
CA GLY A 34 13.01 5.25 -6.56
C GLY A 34 12.50 3.92 -5.98
N THR A 35 12.95 2.81 -6.58
CA THR A 35 12.47 1.46 -6.27
C THR A 35 12.78 0.99 -4.84
N GLN A 36 13.82 1.53 -4.23
CA GLN A 36 14.25 1.20 -2.86
C GLN A 36 13.24 1.64 -1.79
N LEU A 37 12.49 2.73 -2.04
CA LEU A 37 11.56 3.32 -1.08
C LEU A 37 10.11 2.86 -1.27
N VAL A 38 9.84 2.11 -2.34
CA VAL A 38 8.52 1.56 -2.65
C VAL A 38 8.50 0.07 -2.35
N TYR A 39 7.43 -0.40 -1.73
CA TYR A 39 7.12 -1.82 -1.67
C TYR A 39 5.86 -2.09 -2.47
N LYS A 40 5.99 -2.87 -3.53
CA LYS A 40 4.90 -3.24 -4.45
C LYS A 40 4.50 -4.68 -4.20
N THR A 41 3.22 -4.93 -3.97
CA THR A 41 2.68 -6.29 -3.77
C THR A 41 1.24 -6.39 -4.26
N SER A 42 0.80 -7.60 -4.61
CA SER A 42 -0.61 -7.94 -4.81
C SER A 42 -1.22 -8.65 -3.60
N ASP A 43 -0.40 -8.99 -2.61
CA ASP A 43 -0.81 -9.75 -1.43
C ASP A 43 -1.33 -8.81 -0.32
N PRO A 44 -2.63 -8.83 0.01
CA PRO A 44 -3.17 -8.07 1.14
C PRO A 44 -2.60 -8.47 2.50
N GLN A 45 -2.03 -9.68 2.65
CA GLN A 45 -1.51 -10.15 3.94
C GLN A 45 -0.27 -9.36 4.38
N THR A 46 0.39 -8.60 3.50
CA THR A 46 1.45 -7.68 3.95
C THR A 46 0.91 -6.54 4.84
N ILE A 47 -0.39 -6.20 4.74
CA ILE A 47 -1.08 -5.23 5.62
C ILE A 47 -1.86 -5.93 6.73
N LEU A 48 -2.55 -7.02 6.39
CA LEU A 48 -3.49 -7.70 7.28
C LEU A 48 -2.82 -8.71 8.21
N GLY A 49 -1.70 -9.29 7.77
CA GLY A 49 -0.99 -10.35 8.46
C GLY A 49 0.03 -9.83 9.46
N SER A 50 0.61 -10.76 10.21
CA SER A 50 1.60 -10.46 11.24
C SER A 50 2.98 -10.12 10.66
N PHE A 51 3.30 -10.57 9.45
CA PHE A 51 4.63 -10.39 8.84
C PHE A 51 4.64 -9.24 7.84
N ASN A 52 5.10 -8.08 8.29
CA ASN A 52 5.14 -6.84 7.49
C ASN A 52 6.54 -6.19 7.48
N GLY A 53 7.59 -6.96 7.79
CA GLY A 53 9.00 -6.51 7.82
C GLY A 53 9.46 -5.81 6.56
N GLN A 54 8.88 -6.15 5.40
CA GLN A 54 9.17 -5.53 4.12
C GLN A 54 8.75 -4.06 4.03
N LEU A 55 7.86 -3.59 4.92
CA LEU A 55 7.45 -2.19 5.02
C LEU A 55 8.48 -1.31 5.73
N LEU A 56 9.45 -1.90 6.42
CA LEU A 56 10.47 -1.14 7.14
C LEU A 56 11.31 -0.31 6.16
N GLY A 57 11.46 0.98 6.46
CA GLY A 57 12.20 1.92 5.60
C GLY A 57 11.49 2.29 4.29
N LYS A 58 10.24 1.85 4.08
CA LYS A 58 9.46 2.21 2.89
C LYS A 58 8.63 3.46 3.13
N VAL A 59 8.54 4.31 2.10
CA VAL A 59 7.74 5.53 2.11
C VAL A 59 6.38 5.31 1.45
N LEU A 60 6.33 4.39 0.47
CA LEU A 60 5.11 4.07 -0.27
C LEU A 60 4.88 2.56 -0.31
N LEU A 61 3.69 2.16 0.13
CA LEU A 61 3.13 0.84 -0.17
C LEU A 61 2.25 0.95 -1.41
N LEU A 62 2.52 0.12 -2.40
CA LEU A 62 1.75 0.02 -3.63
C LEU A 62 1.07 -1.35 -3.68
N LEU A 63 -0.26 -1.33 -3.60
CA LEU A 63 -1.10 -2.52 -3.73
C LEU A 63 -1.69 -2.58 -5.14
N GLU A 64 -1.24 -3.52 -5.95
CA GLU A 64 -1.69 -3.68 -7.34
C GLU A 64 -2.35 -5.04 -7.57
N GLU A 65 -3.40 -5.07 -8.39
CA GLU A 65 -4.08 -6.29 -8.85
C GLU A 65 -4.47 -7.25 -7.72
N MET A 66 -4.85 -6.70 -6.57
CA MET A 66 -5.25 -7.49 -5.43
C MET A 66 -6.46 -8.37 -5.77
N PRO A 67 -6.38 -9.70 -5.55
CA PRO A 67 -7.48 -10.62 -5.78
C PRO A 67 -8.47 -10.55 -4.61
N THR A 68 -9.12 -9.41 -4.44
CA THR A 68 -10.05 -9.18 -3.33
C THR A 68 -11.48 -9.21 -3.84
N GLU A 69 -12.26 -10.18 -3.35
CA GLU A 69 -13.69 -10.21 -3.58
C GLU A 69 -14.37 -8.97 -2.99
N LYS A 70 -15.52 -8.58 -3.56
CA LYS A 70 -16.28 -7.42 -3.08
C LYS A 70 -16.67 -7.53 -1.60
N SER A 71 -16.91 -8.76 -1.13
CA SER A 71 -17.20 -9.11 0.28
C SER A 71 -16.01 -8.82 1.20
N GLN A 72 -14.78 -9.07 0.75
CA GLN A 72 -13.55 -8.92 1.51
C GLN A 72 -13.00 -7.47 1.49
N TRP A 73 -13.38 -6.68 0.49
CA TRP A 73 -12.91 -5.29 0.32
C TRP A 73 -13.19 -4.42 1.55
N ASN A 74 -14.35 -4.54 2.17
CA ASN A 74 -14.72 -3.69 3.31
C ASN A 74 -13.83 -3.96 4.53
N SER A 75 -13.50 -5.22 4.80
CA SER A 75 -12.62 -5.60 5.90
C SER A 75 -11.20 -5.10 5.66
N LEU A 76 -10.69 -5.27 4.43
CA LEU A 76 -9.41 -4.73 4.01
C LEU A 76 -9.36 -3.21 4.14
N TYR A 77 -10.38 -2.50 3.63
CA TYR A 77 -10.44 -1.04 3.68
C TYR A 77 -10.41 -0.54 5.13
N ARG A 78 -11.11 -1.21 6.04
CA ARG A 78 -11.06 -0.88 7.48
C ARG A 78 -9.66 -1.05 8.05
N ALA A 79 -8.98 -2.14 7.72
CA ALA A 79 -7.59 -2.36 8.14
C ALA A 79 -6.61 -1.34 7.54
N LEU A 80 -6.76 -1.00 6.25
CA LEU A 80 -5.96 0.03 5.59
C LEU A 80 -6.16 1.40 6.24
N LYS A 81 -7.42 1.75 6.53
CA LYS A 81 -7.77 3.00 7.21
C LYS A 81 -7.10 3.07 8.57
N ASP A 82 -7.26 2.04 9.39
CA ASP A 82 -6.62 1.94 10.71
C ASP A 82 -5.10 2.14 10.63
N LYS A 83 -4.44 1.41 9.73
CA LYS A 83 -3.00 1.54 9.50
C LYS A 83 -2.62 2.95 9.06
N VAL A 84 -3.38 3.59 8.17
CA VAL A 84 -3.07 4.92 7.64
C VAL A 84 -3.32 6.03 8.66
N THR A 85 -4.30 5.88 9.55
CA THR A 85 -4.59 6.84 10.62
C THR A 85 -3.66 6.72 11.82
N SER A 86 -2.98 5.58 11.99
CA SER A 86 -1.97 5.42 13.03
C SER A 86 -0.64 6.10 12.66
N ASP A 87 -0.05 6.79 13.64
CA ASP A 87 1.28 7.42 13.53
C ASP A 87 2.42 6.40 13.55
N THR A 88 2.14 5.20 14.03
CA THR A 88 3.11 4.11 14.15
C THR A 88 2.58 2.83 13.53
N ILE A 89 3.50 2.02 13.01
CA ILE A 89 3.22 0.65 12.59
C ILE A 89 4.16 -0.27 13.36
N GLU A 90 3.59 -1.33 13.93
CA GLU A 90 4.35 -2.41 14.54
C GLU A 90 4.89 -3.32 13.44
N ILE A 91 6.20 -3.56 13.50
CA ILE A 91 6.93 -4.44 12.62
C ILE A 91 7.59 -5.50 13.52
N PRO A 92 7.32 -6.80 13.34
CA PRO A 92 7.99 -7.86 14.09
C PRO A 92 9.49 -7.95 13.78
#